data_AF-A0A939AYX8-F1
#
_entry.id   AF-A0A939AYX8-F1
#
_cell.length_a   1.000
_cell.length_b   1.000
_cell.length_c   1.000
_cell.angle_alpha   90.00
_cell.angle_beta   90.00
_cell.angle_gamma   90.00
#
_symmetry.space_group_name_H-M   'P 1'
#
loop_
_entity.id
_entity.type
_entity.pdbx_description
1 polymer ?
#
loop_
_entity_poly.entity_id
_entity_poly.type
_entity_poly.pdbx_seq_one_letter_code
_entity_poly.pdbx_strand_id
1 'polypeptide(L)'
;MTTLEAKLMTASDIRINARLTGEDAARFQELLRRSGHSASELLRDALREYHAARQRPRRNPLELLAGYIATGEGPEDLSTRYKEYLATVFQEKFPIHVQHEP
;
A
#
# COMPACT_ATOMS: atom_id res chain seq x y z
N MET A 1 0.37 8.56 -25.72
CA MET A 1 0.12 7.11 -25.61
C MET A 1 1.42 6.45 -25.21
N THR A 2 1.38 5.80 -24.05
CA THR A 2 2.48 5.67 -23.09
C THR A 2 3.30 4.41 -23.37
N THR A 3 4.62 4.55 -23.42
CA THR A 3 5.66 3.55 -23.78
C THR A 3 5.59 2.22 -23.02
N LEU A 4 4.75 2.10 -21.98
CA LEU A 4 4.53 0.86 -21.21
C LEU A 4 3.77 -0.21 -21.99
N GLU A 5 2.83 0.15 -22.86
CA GLU A 5 2.04 -0.84 -23.62
C GLU A 5 2.89 -1.56 -24.67
N ALA A 6 3.88 -0.86 -25.25
CA ALA A 6 4.79 -1.43 -26.23
C ALA A 6 5.71 -2.52 -25.64
N LYS A 7 6.06 -2.44 -24.34
CA LYS A 7 6.95 -3.41 -23.69
C LYS A 7 6.27 -4.73 -23.34
N LEU A 8 4.94 -4.72 -23.17
CA LEU A 8 4.14 -5.93 -22.94
C LEU A 8 3.97 -6.77 -24.21
N MET A 9 4.00 -6.14 -25.40
CA MET A 9 3.88 -6.84 -26.69
C MET A 9 5.13 -7.61 -27.10
N THR A 10 6.27 -7.40 -26.44
CA THR A 10 7.51 -8.17 -26.61
C THR A 10 7.78 -9.07 -25.40
N ALA A 11 6.75 -9.66 -24.80
CA ALA A 11 6.97 -10.69 -23.79
C ALA A 11 7.50 -11.95 -24.49
N SER A 12 8.82 -12.02 -24.67
CA SER A 12 9.50 -13.26 -25.07
C SER A 12 9.07 -14.36 -24.10
N ASP A 13 8.47 -15.43 -24.60
CA ASP A 13 8.19 -16.61 -23.81
C ASP A 13 9.52 -17.15 -23.25
N ILE A 14 9.63 -17.24 -21.93
CA ILE A 14 10.83 -17.72 -21.26
C ILE A 14 10.54 -19.11 -20.71
N ARG A 15 11.27 -20.12 -21.20
CA ARG A 15 11.23 -21.46 -20.63
C ARG A 15 12.04 -21.51 -19.33
N ILE A 16 11.37 -21.81 -18.23
CA ILE A 16 12.00 -21.99 -16.92
C ILE A 16 12.19 -23.49 -16.65
N ASN A 17 13.44 -23.94 -16.53
CA ASN A 17 13.76 -25.27 -16.01
C ASN A 17 14.24 -25.11 -14.56
N ALA A 18 13.36 -25.36 -13.59
CA ALA A 18 13.69 -25.28 -12.16
C ALA A 18 13.50 -26.64 -11.48
N ARG A 19 14.44 -26.99 -10.59
CA ARG A 19 14.30 -28.16 -9.72
C ARG A 19 13.77 -27.71 -8.37
N LEU A 20 12.55 -28.12 -8.05
CA LEU A 20 11.99 -28.02 -6.70
C LEU A 20 12.45 -29.24 -5.91
N THR A 21 12.96 -29.04 -4.70
CA THR A 21 13.44 -30.12 -3.82
C THR A 21 12.83 -29.99 -2.44
N GLY A 22 12.83 -31.10 -1.68
CA GLY A 22 12.42 -31.12 -0.27
C GLY A 22 11.01 -30.59 -0.05
N GLU A 23 10.89 -29.65 0.89
CA GLU A 23 9.62 -29.12 1.35
C GLU A 23 8.87 -28.32 0.27
N ASP A 24 9.58 -27.59 -0.59
CA ASP A 24 8.97 -26.81 -1.66
C ASP A 24 8.31 -27.71 -2.71
N ALA A 25 8.92 -28.87 -3.00
CA ALA A 25 8.33 -29.87 -3.89
C ALA A 25 7.05 -30.46 -3.30
N ALA A 26 7.03 -30.76 -1.99
CA ALA A 26 5.86 -31.28 -1.30
C ALA A 26 4.70 -30.25 -1.29
N ARG A 27 5.00 -28.99 -0.98
CA ARG A 27 4.03 -27.88 -1.01
C ARG A 27 3.48 -27.65 -2.41
N PHE A 28 4.33 -27.69 -3.43
CA PHE A 28 3.90 -27.55 -4.82
C PHE A 28 2.97 -28.70 -5.26
N GLN A 29 3.30 -29.94 -4.90
CA GLN A 29 2.44 -31.08 -5.19
C GLN A 29 1.08 -31.03 -4.47
N GLU A 30 1.05 -30.57 -3.22
CA GLU A 30 -0.21 -30.36 -2.48
C GLU A 30 -1.10 -29.33 -3.18
N LEU A 31 -0.52 -28.19 -3.56
CA LEU A 31 -1.24 -27.12 -4.26
C LEU A 31 -1.76 -27.57 -5.62
N LEU A 32 -0.98 -28.36 -6.35
CA LEU A 32 -1.39 -28.92 -7.63
C LEU A 32 -2.60 -29.84 -7.47
N ARG A 33 -2.57 -30.73 -6.46
CA ARG A 33 -3.69 -31.66 -6.19
C ARG A 33 -4.98 -30.95 -5.80
N ARG A 34 -4.91 -29.86 -5.04
CA ARG A 34 -6.10 -29.12 -4.56
C ARG A 34 -6.71 -28.19 -5.60
N SER A 35 -5.89 -27.63 -6.47
CA SER A 35 -6.31 -26.52 -7.34
C SER A 35 -6.90 -26.99 -8.67
N GLY A 36 -6.62 -28.22 -9.11
CA GLY A 36 -7.06 -28.73 -10.41
C GLY A 36 -6.38 -28.07 -11.61
N HIS A 37 -5.44 -27.15 -11.38
CA HIS A 37 -4.67 -26.47 -12.42
C HIS A 37 -3.51 -27.33 -12.94
N SER A 38 -3.03 -27.01 -14.13
CA SER A 38 -1.73 -27.50 -14.59
C SER A 38 -0.58 -26.85 -13.82
N ALA A 39 0.58 -27.52 -13.79
CA ALA A 39 1.77 -27.00 -13.10
C ALA A 39 2.19 -25.62 -13.63
N SER A 40 2.02 -25.37 -14.93
CA SER A 40 2.33 -24.08 -15.55
C SER A 40 1.34 -22.99 -15.17
N GLU A 41 0.05 -23.30 -15.04
CA GLU A 41 -0.95 -22.34 -14.56
C GLU A 41 -0.71 -21.95 -13.11
N LEU A 42 -0.50 -22.95 -12.24
CA LEU A 42 -0.18 -22.71 -10.83
C LEU A 42 1.09 -21.84 -10.67
N LEU A 43 2.13 -22.12 -11.46
CA LEU A 43 3.37 -21.33 -11.42
C LEU A 43 3.15 -19.89 -11.93
N ARG A 44 2.34 -19.71 -12.99
CA ARG A 44 2.00 -18.37 -13.51
C ARG A 44 1.24 -17.56 -12.48
N ASP A 45 0.27 -18.15 -11.81
CA ASP A 45 -0.54 -17.45 -10.82
C ASP A 45 0.25 -17.14 -9.57
N ALA A 46 1.08 -18.07 -9.08
CA ALA A 46 2.00 -17.81 -7.98
C ALA A 46 2.98 -16.67 -8.29
N LEU A 47 3.50 -16.60 -9.52
CA LEU A 47 4.37 -15.50 -9.95
C LEU A 47 3.63 -14.16 -10.00
N ARG A 48 2.38 -14.15 -10.50
CA ARG A 48 1.53 -12.94 -10.52
C ARG A 48 1.26 -12.45 -9.10
N GLU A 49 0.90 -13.36 -8.20
CA GLU A 49 0.65 -13.05 -6.80
C GLU A 49 1.91 -12.54 -6.10
N TYR A 50 3.04 -13.25 -6.26
CA TYR A 50 4.33 -12.84 -5.73
C TYR A 50 4.73 -11.43 -6.20
N HIS A 51 4.54 -11.18 -7.49
CA HIS A 51 4.82 -9.89 -8.09
C HIS A 51 3.90 -8.81 -7.52
N ALA A 52 2.58 -9.03 -7.48
CA ALA A 52 1.63 -8.09 -6.90
C ALA A 52 1.93 -7.77 -5.42
N ALA A 53 2.30 -8.80 -4.64
CA ALA A 53 2.63 -8.65 -3.23
C ALA A 53 3.94 -7.87 -3.00
N ARG A 54 4.95 -8.03 -3.87
CA ARG A 54 6.28 -7.44 -3.71
C ARG A 54 6.54 -6.20 -4.58
N GLN A 55 5.67 -5.90 -5.54
CA GLN A 55 5.70 -4.67 -6.33
C GLN A 55 5.02 -3.49 -5.65
N ARG A 56 4.90 -3.46 -4.32
CA ARG A 56 4.82 -2.14 -3.68
C ARG A 56 6.12 -1.43 -4.05
N PRO A 57 6.09 -0.33 -4.84
CA PRO A 57 7.30 0.42 -5.08
C PRO A 57 7.90 0.70 -3.71
N ARG A 58 9.21 0.54 -3.57
CA ARG A 58 9.94 1.13 -2.44
C ARG A 58 9.68 2.63 -2.55
N ARG A 59 8.58 3.10 -1.96
CA ARG A 59 8.27 4.51 -1.88
C ARG A 59 9.50 5.15 -1.28
N ASN A 60 10.01 6.18 -1.96
CA ASN A 60 11.13 6.92 -1.43
C ASN A 60 10.76 7.34 0.00
N PRO A 61 11.64 7.17 1.01
CA PRO A 61 11.35 7.64 2.36
C PRO A 61 10.76 9.06 2.38
N LEU A 62 11.21 9.95 1.48
CA LEU A 62 10.65 11.29 1.29
C LEU A 62 9.18 11.30 0.82
N GLU A 63 8.76 10.40 -0.06
CA GLU A 63 7.36 10.26 -0.50
C GLU A 63 6.47 9.70 0.62
N LEU A 64 7.01 8.87 1.50
CA LEU A 64 6.29 8.40 2.69
C LEU A 64 6.13 9.53 3.73
N LEU A 65 7.15 10.39 3.85
CA LEU A 65 7.16 11.53 4.77
C LEU A 65 6.25 12.68 4.28
N ALA A 66 6.02 12.82 2.97
CA ALA A 66 5.19 13.87 2.39
C ALA A 66 3.73 13.90 2.92
N GLY A 67 3.20 12.78 3.40
CA GLY A 67 1.87 12.71 4.01
C GLY A 67 1.84 12.88 5.54
N TYR A 68 3.00 12.91 6.19
CA TYR A 68 3.13 12.86 7.65
C TYR A 68 3.93 14.03 8.25
N ILE A 69 4.78 14.69 7.47
CA ILE A 69 5.61 15.82 7.93
C ILE A 69 5.15 17.11 7.28
N ALA A 70 4.68 18.04 8.12
CA ALA A 70 4.65 19.48 7.86
C ALA A 70 3.89 19.98 6.61
N THR A 71 2.78 19.35 6.21
CA THR A 71 1.89 19.96 5.19
C THR A 71 0.85 20.91 5.78
N GLY A 72 0.86 21.12 7.10
CA GLY A 72 0.10 22.19 7.74
C GLY A 72 1.03 23.34 8.08
N GLU A 73 0.86 24.48 7.43
CA GLU A 73 1.33 25.75 7.97
C GLU A 73 0.55 26.01 9.26
N GLY A 74 1.26 26.11 10.37
CA GLY A 74 0.68 26.34 11.69
C GLY A 74 1.61 27.21 12.53
N PRO A 75 1.09 27.82 13.60
CA PRO A 75 1.91 28.63 14.51
C PRO A 75 3.11 27.85 15.05
N GLU A 76 4.28 28.48 15.17
CA GLU A 76 5.49 27.83 15.71
C GLU A 76 5.29 27.29 17.14
N ASP A 77 4.37 27.91 17.89
CA ASP A 77 3.99 27.54 19.26
C ASP A 77 2.80 26.56 19.32
N LEU A 78 2.34 26.01 18.19
CA LEU A 78 1.17 25.13 18.12
C LEU A 78 1.28 23.95 19.10
N SER A 79 2.45 23.34 19.21
CA SER A 79 2.66 22.20 20.12
C SER A 79 2.50 22.57 21.60
N THR A 80 2.84 23.80 21.97
CA THR A 80 2.81 24.29 23.36
C THR A 80 1.44 24.86 23.71
N ARG A 81 0.78 25.51 22.74
CA ARG A 81 -0.49 26.24 22.95
C ARG A 81 -1.68 25.61 22.24
N TYR A 82 -1.60 24.33 21.85
CA TYR A 82 -2.65 23.66 21.07
C TYR A 82 -4.06 23.77 21.68
N LYS A 83 -4.17 23.80 23.02
CA LYS A 83 -5.46 23.93 23.72
C LYS A 83 -6.11 25.29 23.52
N GLU A 84 -5.29 26.35 23.49
CA GLU A 84 -5.78 27.71 23.24
C GLU A 84 -6.28 27.84 21.81
N TYR A 85 -5.49 27.38 20.85
CA TYR A 85 -5.90 27.34 19.45
C TYR A 85 -7.18 26.52 19.23
N LEU A 86 -7.28 25.35 19.90
CA LEU A 86 -8.48 24.53 19.82
C LEU A 86 -9.70 25.22 20.44
N ALA A 87 -9.55 25.87 21.59
CA ALA A 87 -10.63 26.59 22.26
C ALA A 87 -11.15 27.75 21.42
N THR A 88 -10.24 28.54 20.82
CA THR A 88 -10.60 29.64 19.91
C THR A 88 -11.38 29.14 18.70
N VAL A 89 -10.85 28.14 17.97
CA VAL A 89 -11.53 27.58 16.79
C VAL A 89 -12.86 26.93 17.17
N PHE A 90 -12.93 26.30 18.34
CA PHE A 90 -14.17 25.70 18.83
C PHE A 90 -15.24 26.77 19.09
N GLN A 91 -14.88 27.88 19.73
CA GLN A 91 -15.80 28.99 19.99
C GLN A 91 -16.25 29.69 18.70
N GLU A 92 -15.36 29.85 17.72
CA GLU A 92 -15.69 30.40 16.40
C GLU A 92 -16.68 29.52 15.63
N LYS A 93 -16.45 28.20 15.61
CA LYS A 93 -17.30 27.25 14.87
C LYS A 93 -18.59 26.91 15.58
N PHE A 94 -18.57 26.93 16.90
CA PHE A 94 -19.70 26.60 17.76
C PHE A 94 -19.85 27.69 18.81
N PRO A 95 -20.46 28.85 18.45
CA PRO A 95 -20.81 29.87 19.42
C PRO A 95 -21.96 29.37 20.29
N ILE A 96 -21.65 28.52 21.26
CA ILE A 96 -22.62 28.01 22.22
C ILE A 96 -22.93 29.14 23.20
N HIS A 97 -24.11 29.74 23.04
CA HIS A 97 -24.67 30.63 24.05
C HIS A 97 -25.27 29.77 25.16
N VAL A 98 -24.58 29.67 26.30
CA VAL A 98 -25.16 29.11 27.51
C VAL A 98 -26.18 30.13 28.03
N GLN A 99 -27.45 29.90 27.72
CA GLN A 99 -28.53 30.64 28.34
C GLN A 99 -28.59 30.23 29.81
N HIS A 100 -28.16 31.12 30.70
CA HIS A 100 -28.52 31.03 32.11
C HIS A 100 -30.00 31.44 32.20
N GLU A 101 -30.88 30.44 32.28
CA GLU A 101 -32.25 30.67 32.70
C GLU A 101 -32.22 31.02 34.21
N PRO A 102 -32.97 32.06 34.65
CA PRO A 102 -32.89 32.63 36.00
C PRO A 102 -33.35 31.69 37.13
#